data_AF-A0A822ENU4-F1
#
_entry.id   AF-A0A822ENU4-F1
#
_cell.length_a   1.000
_cell.length_b   1.000
_cell.length_c   1.000
_cell.angle_alpha   90.00
_cell.angle_beta   90.00
_cell.angle_gamma   90.00
#
_symmetry.space_group_name_H-M   'P 1'
#
loop_
_entity.id
_entity.type
_entity.pdbx_description
1 polymer ?
#
loop_
_entity_poly.entity_id
_entity_poly.type
_entity_poly.pdbx_seq_one_letter_code
_entity_poly.pdbx_strand_id
1 'polypeptide(L)'
;DFSKFFDDEFNVTDWLNQAFRLQKESNQNIDNYTGTLITKLQMYIQEMNNSIEDTSQQAIQQFPRVLREIDVLRHEATLLQEQMRTVRGDIQKVNQDTADGMRNLIQLDLVKNRIQSASKALQEADNWVTLSAQIEDTFDSKDTVQIATKLIAMQQSLKILTDVPDYADRVKRLETLKNRLEALMSPTVVAAFNRQDVGMDI
;
A
#
# COMPACT_ATOMS: atom_id res chain seq x y z
N ASP A 1 52.48 8.21 -45.38
CA ASP A 1 51.48 7.93 -44.34
C ASP A 1 52.22 7.57 -43.07
N PHE A 2 52.11 8.42 -42.06
CA PHE A 2 52.91 8.36 -40.82
C PHE A 2 52.13 7.73 -39.66
N SER A 3 50.91 7.27 -39.92
CA SER A 3 50.07 6.50 -38.99
C SER A 3 50.76 5.24 -38.46
N LYS A 4 51.75 4.72 -39.20
CA LYS A 4 52.60 3.59 -38.81
C LYS A 4 53.48 3.87 -37.57
N PHE A 5 53.76 5.13 -37.23
CA PHE A 5 54.55 5.45 -36.02
C PHE A 5 53.80 5.20 -34.71
N PHE A 6 52.48 5.04 -34.77
CA PHE A 6 51.63 4.75 -33.62
C PHE A 6 51.40 3.24 -33.42
N ASP A 7 52.02 2.41 -34.26
CA ASP A 7 51.95 0.95 -34.18
C ASP A 7 53.02 0.42 -33.22
N ASP A 8 52.65 -0.48 -32.32
CA ASP A 8 53.56 -1.08 -31.34
C ASP A 8 54.64 -1.94 -32.01
N GLU A 9 54.42 -2.43 -33.24
CA GLU A 9 55.39 -3.21 -34.03
C GLU A 9 56.20 -2.34 -35.02
N PHE A 10 56.25 -1.01 -34.83
CA PHE A 10 56.89 -0.12 -35.78
C PHE A 10 58.39 -0.40 -35.99
N ASN A 11 58.76 -0.80 -37.21
CA ASN A 11 60.14 -0.98 -37.63
C ASN A 11 60.64 0.21 -38.47
N VAL A 12 61.51 1.03 -37.86
CA VAL A 12 62.12 2.23 -38.48
C VAL A 12 62.87 1.88 -39.77
N THR A 13 63.59 0.76 -39.78
CA THR A 13 64.39 0.30 -40.92
C THR A 13 63.53 -0.12 -42.10
N ASP A 14 62.45 -0.86 -41.86
CA ASP A 14 61.52 -1.28 -42.92
C ASP A 14 60.74 -0.09 -43.48
N TRP A 15 60.39 0.86 -42.62
CA TRP A 15 59.75 2.11 -43.03
C TRP A 15 60.67 2.99 -43.88
N LEU A 16 61.92 3.20 -43.47
CA LEU A 16 62.93 3.92 -44.25
C LEU A 16 63.15 3.24 -45.60
N ASN A 17 63.34 1.91 -45.60
CA ASN A 17 63.53 1.13 -46.81
C ASN A 17 62.32 1.24 -47.76
N GLN A 18 61.09 1.25 -47.26
CA GLN A 18 59.88 1.49 -48.07
C GLN A 18 59.81 2.92 -48.61
N ALA A 19 60.11 3.93 -47.78
CA ALA A 19 60.07 5.34 -48.16
C ALA A 19 61.07 5.65 -49.30
N PHE A 20 62.29 5.12 -49.22
CA PHE A 20 63.29 5.28 -50.28
C PHE A 20 63.03 4.41 -51.52
N ARG A 21 62.38 3.25 -51.37
CA ARG A 21 61.97 2.40 -52.52
C ARG A 21 60.93 3.10 -53.40
N LEU A 22 59.91 3.73 -52.80
CA LEU A 22 58.88 4.50 -53.51
C LEU A 22 59.47 5.67 -54.30
N GLN A 23 60.65 6.16 -53.90
CA GLN A 23 61.29 7.30 -54.54
C GLN A 23 62.24 6.90 -55.68
N LYS A 24 62.80 5.69 -55.66
CA LYS A 24 63.69 5.16 -56.71
C LYS A 24 63.03 5.17 -58.10
N GLU A 25 61.71 5.16 -58.15
CA GLU A 25 60.88 5.26 -59.37
C GLU A 25 60.79 6.68 -59.95
N SER A 26 61.19 7.72 -59.20
CA SER A 26 60.99 9.15 -59.55
C SER A 26 62.27 9.91 -59.95
N ASN A 27 63.43 9.24 -59.98
CA ASN A 27 64.73 9.76 -60.47
C ASN A 27 65.23 11.07 -59.81
N GLN A 28 64.70 11.44 -58.64
CA GLN A 28 65.14 12.61 -57.88
C GLN A 28 66.42 12.34 -57.09
N ASN A 29 67.22 13.39 -56.84
CA ASN A 29 68.44 13.31 -56.06
C ASN A 29 68.14 12.87 -54.61
N ILE A 30 68.73 11.76 -54.17
CA ILE A 30 68.43 11.09 -52.89
C ILE A 30 68.69 12.02 -51.69
N ASP A 31 69.72 12.86 -51.79
CA ASP A 31 70.09 13.81 -50.73
C ASP A 31 69.00 14.88 -50.53
N ASN A 32 68.40 15.38 -51.61
CA ASN A 32 67.34 16.38 -51.54
C ASN A 32 66.07 15.85 -50.88
N TYR A 33 65.72 14.58 -51.14
CA TYR A 33 64.57 13.95 -50.51
C TYR A 33 64.84 13.55 -49.07
N THR A 34 66.04 13.07 -48.76
CA THR A 34 66.45 12.81 -47.38
C THR A 34 66.35 14.08 -46.56
N GLY A 35 66.84 15.21 -47.07
CA GLY A 35 66.66 16.53 -46.46
C GLY A 35 65.19 16.90 -46.29
N THR A 36 64.35 16.71 -47.32
CA THR A 36 62.91 16.99 -47.24
C THR A 36 62.18 16.12 -46.21
N LEU A 37 62.55 14.83 -46.12
CA LEU A 37 61.96 13.89 -45.17
C LEU A 37 62.35 14.23 -43.73
N ILE A 38 63.62 14.59 -43.50
CA ILE A 38 64.10 15.06 -42.19
C ILE A 38 63.35 16.32 -41.77
N THR A 39 63.21 17.31 -42.65
CA THR A 39 62.48 18.54 -42.35
C THR A 39 61.00 18.26 -42.02
N LYS A 40 60.35 17.33 -42.73
CA LYS A 40 58.99 16.90 -42.41
C LYS A 40 58.90 16.23 -41.04
N LEU A 41 59.80 15.31 -40.72
CA LEU A 41 59.84 14.66 -39.41
C LEU A 41 60.09 15.67 -38.28
N GLN A 42 60.97 16.64 -38.49
CA GLN A 42 61.22 17.72 -37.53
C GLN A 42 59.97 18.58 -37.31
N MET A 43 59.24 18.95 -38.37
CA MET A 43 57.96 19.66 -38.24
C MET A 43 56.94 18.83 -37.45
N TYR A 44 56.81 17.54 -37.71
CA TYR A 44 55.89 16.67 -36.96
C TYR A 44 56.28 16.53 -35.48
N ILE A 45 57.56 16.40 -35.17
CA ILE A 45 58.04 16.38 -33.78
C ILE A 45 57.67 17.69 -33.09
N GLN A 46 57.83 18.83 -33.77
CA GLN A 46 57.46 20.12 -33.23
C GLN A 46 55.95 20.26 -33.02
N GLU A 47 55.14 19.85 -34.01
CA GLU A 47 53.68 19.86 -33.92
C GLU A 47 53.18 18.96 -32.78
N MET A 48 53.76 17.76 -32.63
CA MET A 48 53.43 16.83 -31.56
C MET A 48 53.78 17.40 -30.19
N ASN A 49 54.99 17.96 -30.05
CA ASN A 49 55.42 18.59 -28.80
C ASN A 49 54.50 19.75 -28.41
N ASN A 50 54.17 20.63 -29.38
CA ASN A 50 53.25 21.73 -29.15
C ASN A 50 51.86 21.23 -28.75
N SER A 51 51.33 20.19 -29.42
CA SER A 51 50.02 19.63 -29.09
C SER A 51 49.98 18.99 -27.71
N ILE A 52 51.04 18.28 -27.31
CA ILE A 52 51.18 17.73 -25.96
C ILE A 52 51.26 18.85 -24.93
N GLU A 53 52.04 19.89 -25.20
CA GLU A 53 52.20 21.02 -24.30
C GLU A 53 50.88 21.78 -24.11
N ASP A 54 50.16 22.08 -25.20
CA ASP A 54 48.84 22.72 -25.16
C ASP A 54 47.83 21.89 -24.36
N THR A 55 47.78 20.58 -24.63
CA THR A 55 46.85 19.66 -23.93
C THR A 55 47.21 19.55 -22.45
N SER A 56 48.50 19.47 -22.13
CA SER A 56 49.01 19.42 -20.76
C SER A 56 48.67 20.70 -19.99
N GLN A 57 48.89 21.87 -20.60
CA GLN A 57 48.55 23.16 -19.99
C GLN A 57 47.03 23.27 -19.76
N GLN A 58 46.21 22.85 -20.72
CA GLN A 58 44.76 22.81 -20.55
C GLN A 58 44.34 21.88 -19.41
N ALA A 59 44.91 20.67 -19.32
CA ALA A 59 44.63 19.73 -18.23
C ALA A 59 44.99 20.33 -16.86
N ILE A 60 46.17 20.94 -16.73
CA ILE A 60 46.64 21.60 -15.50
C ILE A 60 45.70 22.75 -15.10
N GLN A 61 45.18 23.51 -16.06
CA GLN A 61 44.24 24.60 -15.78
C GLN A 61 42.86 24.10 -15.32
N GLN A 62 42.39 22.96 -15.84
CA GLN A 62 41.08 22.41 -15.50
C GLN A 62 41.07 21.59 -14.19
N PHE A 63 42.19 20.97 -13.81
CA PHE A 63 42.24 20.11 -12.62
C PHE A 63 41.78 20.78 -11.31
N PRO A 64 42.17 22.03 -10.99
CA PRO A 64 41.69 22.68 -9.77
C PRO A 64 40.18 22.85 -9.72
N ARG A 65 39.55 23.08 -10.89
CA ARG A 65 38.09 23.18 -10.99
C ARG A 65 37.43 21.83 -10.74
N VAL A 66 37.91 20.77 -11.40
CA VAL A 66 37.38 19.41 -11.22
C VAL A 66 37.52 18.95 -9.77
N LEU A 67 38.66 19.23 -9.12
CA LEU A 67 38.86 18.90 -7.71
C LEU A 67 37.83 19.60 -6.80
N ARG A 68 37.54 20.89 -7.03
CA ARG A 68 36.49 21.60 -6.29
C ARG A 68 35.11 21.00 -6.53
N GLU A 69 34.80 20.65 -7.79
CA GLU A 69 33.52 20.01 -8.12
C GLU A 69 33.38 18.65 -7.42
N ILE A 70 34.45 17.85 -7.36
CA ILE A 70 34.49 16.59 -6.60
C ILE A 70 34.26 16.82 -5.09
N ASP A 71 34.90 17.84 -4.50
CA ASP A 71 34.74 18.15 -3.08
C ASP A 71 33.30 18.60 -2.76
N VAL A 72 32.70 19.42 -3.62
CA VAL A 72 31.29 19.83 -3.48
C VAL A 72 30.37 18.61 -3.57
N LEU A 73 30.56 17.77 -4.60
CA LEU A 73 29.77 16.55 -4.78
C LEU A 73 29.93 15.59 -3.58
N ARG A 74 31.14 15.46 -3.03
CA ARG A 74 31.37 14.68 -1.82
C ARG A 74 30.56 15.23 -0.64
N HIS A 75 30.56 16.55 -0.46
CA HIS A 75 29.81 17.18 0.62
C HIS A 75 28.30 16.98 0.47
N GLU A 76 27.76 17.20 -0.74
CA GLU A 76 26.35 16.97 -1.03
C GLU A 76 25.95 15.52 -0.82
N ALA A 77 26.77 14.56 -1.24
CA ALA A 77 26.53 13.13 -1.00
C ALA A 77 26.49 12.79 0.49
N THR A 78 27.40 13.38 1.29
CA THR A 78 27.38 13.18 2.76
C THR A 78 26.14 13.78 3.41
N LEU A 79 25.72 14.97 2.98
CA LEU A 79 24.51 15.62 3.48
C LEU A 79 23.26 14.80 3.14
N LEU A 80 23.18 14.32 1.89
CA LEU A 80 22.09 13.46 1.43
C LEU A 80 22.05 12.13 2.19
N GLN A 81 23.20 11.54 2.50
CA GLN A 81 23.28 10.34 3.34
C GLN A 81 22.72 10.60 4.75
N GLU A 82 23.06 11.73 5.36
CA GLU A 82 22.54 12.12 6.68
C GLU A 82 21.03 12.36 6.64
N GLN A 83 20.53 13.08 5.63
CA GLN A 83 19.10 13.30 5.42
C GLN A 83 18.34 11.98 5.22
N MET A 84 18.84 11.07 4.40
CA MET A 84 18.24 9.74 4.23
C MET A 84 18.19 8.95 5.53
N ARG A 85 19.22 9.06 6.38
CA ARG A 85 19.23 8.41 7.69
C ARG A 85 18.14 8.97 8.61
N THR A 86 17.94 10.28 8.62
CA THR A 86 16.88 10.94 9.39
C THR A 86 15.50 10.52 8.88
N VAL A 87 15.26 10.61 7.56
CA VAL A 87 13.99 10.19 6.94
C VAL A 87 13.67 8.71 7.24
N ARG A 88 14.68 7.83 7.21
CA ARG A 88 14.51 6.43 7.59
C ARG A 88 14.06 6.29 9.05
N GLY A 89 14.64 7.07 9.96
CA GLY A 89 14.24 7.12 11.37
C GLY A 89 12.78 7.57 11.54
N ASP A 90 12.39 8.62 10.84
CA ASP A 90 11.03 9.16 10.87
C ASP A 90 10.00 8.14 10.33
N ILE A 91 10.31 7.46 9.23
CA ILE A 91 9.45 6.39 8.68
C ILE A 91 9.29 5.26 9.69
N GLN A 92 10.39 4.85 10.36
CA GLN A 92 10.32 3.79 11.36
C GLN A 92 9.44 4.19 12.54
N LYS A 93 9.59 5.43 13.02
CA LYS A 93 8.77 5.97 14.10
C LYS A 93 7.29 6.05 13.70
N VAL A 94 6.98 6.60 12.53
CA VAL A 94 5.59 6.69 12.03
C VAL A 94 4.97 5.31 11.89
N ASN A 95 5.71 4.32 11.38
CA ASN A 95 5.21 2.95 11.28
C ASN A 95 4.91 2.34 12.66
N GLN A 96 5.77 2.58 13.65
CA GLN A 96 5.57 2.10 15.01
C GLN A 96 4.36 2.79 15.67
N ASP A 97 4.30 4.12 15.61
CA ASP A 97 3.18 4.91 16.15
C ASP A 97 1.85 4.52 15.49
N THR A 98 1.88 4.25 14.17
CA THR A 98 0.70 3.78 13.41
C THR A 98 0.27 2.38 13.84
N ALA A 99 1.21 1.45 14.04
CA ALA A 99 0.91 0.11 14.50
C ALA A 99 0.28 0.11 15.91
N ASP A 100 0.83 0.91 16.82
CA ASP A 100 0.29 1.08 18.17
C ASP A 100 -1.10 1.75 18.15
N GLY A 101 -1.25 2.79 17.32
CA GLY A 101 -2.55 3.43 17.09
C GLY A 101 -3.59 2.46 16.55
N MET A 102 -3.23 1.63 15.58
CA MET A 102 -4.13 0.62 15.00
C MET A 102 -4.51 -0.45 16.02
N ARG A 103 -3.56 -0.91 16.85
CA ARG A 103 -3.85 -1.83 17.95
C ARG A 103 -4.86 -1.24 18.93
N ASN A 104 -4.70 0.03 19.28
CA ASN A 104 -5.62 0.73 20.18
C ASN A 104 -7.01 0.87 19.56
N LEU A 105 -7.11 1.19 18.26
CA LEU A 105 -8.39 1.25 17.54
C LEU A 105 -9.12 -0.10 17.55
N ILE A 106 -8.40 -1.21 17.35
CA ILE A 106 -8.99 -2.56 17.41
C ILE A 106 -9.53 -2.86 18.83
N GLN A 107 -8.77 -2.52 19.87
CA GLN A 107 -9.22 -2.70 21.26
C GLN A 107 -10.46 -1.85 21.56
N LEU A 108 -10.47 -0.60 21.08
CA LEU A 108 -11.62 0.30 21.26
C LEU A 108 -12.85 -0.24 20.52
N ASP A 109 -12.70 -0.74 19.30
CA ASP A 109 -13.80 -1.32 18.53
C ASP A 109 -14.38 -2.57 19.22
N LEU A 110 -13.52 -3.44 19.76
CA LEU A 110 -13.96 -4.59 20.55
C LEU A 110 -14.80 -4.14 21.76
N VAL A 111 -14.31 -3.18 22.53
CA VAL A 111 -15.01 -2.64 23.71
C VAL A 111 -16.34 -1.99 23.28
N LYS A 112 -16.33 -1.20 22.20
CA LYS A 112 -17.54 -0.58 21.64
C LYS A 112 -18.58 -1.62 21.26
N ASN A 113 -18.19 -2.66 20.51
CA ASN A 113 -19.09 -3.74 20.11
C ASN A 113 -19.69 -4.46 21.33
N ARG A 114 -18.86 -4.74 22.35
CA ARG A 114 -19.34 -5.33 23.61
C ARG A 114 -20.34 -4.43 24.33
N ILE A 115 -20.05 -3.14 24.45
CA ILE A 115 -20.96 -2.17 25.08
C ILE A 115 -22.26 -2.05 24.29
N GLN A 116 -22.21 -2.00 22.97
CA GLN A 116 -23.41 -1.93 22.12
C GLN A 116 -24.28 -3.19 22.26
N SER A 117 -23.67 -4.37 22.28
CA SER A 117 -24.39 -5.62 22.51
C SER A 117 -25.00 -5.68 23.91
N ALA A 118 -24.26 -5.29 24.94
CA ALA A 118 -24.77 -5.22 26.31
C ALA A 118 -25.91 -4.20 26.44
N SER A 119 -25.80 -3.03 25.82
CA SER A 119 -26.84 -2.01 25.80
C SER A 119 -28.12 -2.50 25.13
N LYS A 120 -28.02 -3.22 24.00
CA LYS A 120 -29.17 -3.83 23.32
C LYS A 120 -29.81 -4.90 24.19
N ALA A 121 -29.01 -5.76 24.81
CA ALA A 121 -29.52 -6.78 25.73
C ALA A 121 -30.23 -6.15 26.94
N LEU A 122 -29.69 -5.08 27.54
CA LEU A 122 -30.33 -4.37 28.64
C LEU A 122 -31.65 -3.72 28.24
N GLN A 123 -31.68 -3.03 27.09
CA GLN A 123 -32.91 -2.45 26.56
C GLN A 123 -33.98 -3.52 26.33
N GLU A 124 -33.58 -4.67 25.81
CA GLU A 124 -34.53 -5.74 25.54
C GLU A 124 -35.01 -6.45 26.79
N ALA A 125 -34.17 -6.54 27.82
CA ALA A 125 -34.55 -7.01 29.14
C ALA A 125 -35.60 -6.09 29.78
N ASP A 126 -35.43 -4.77 29.66
CA ASP A 126 -36.39 -3.77 30.15
C ASP A 126 -37.72 -3.82 29.39
N ASN A 127 -37.66 -3.93 28.06
CA ASN A 127 -38.84 -4.15 27.21
C ASN A 127 -39.61 -5.40 27.65
N TRP A 128 -38.90 -6.51 27.86
CA TRP A 128 -39.51 -7.76 28.33
C TRP A 128 -40.22 -7.59 29.67
N VAL A 129 -39.58 -6.95 30.65
CA VAL A 129 -40.17 -6.70 31.97
C VAL A 129 -41.44 -5.85 31.85
N THR A 130 -41.37 -4.77 31.07
CA THR A 130 -42.51 -3.87 30.83
C THR A 130 -43.67 -4.60 30.15
N LEU A 131 -43.41 -5.33 29.06
CA LEU A 131 -44.44 -6.10 28.36
C LEU A 131 -45.02 -7.20 29.26
N SER A 132 -44.17 -7.87 30.03
CA SER A 132 -44.59 -8.92 30.95
C SER A 132 -45.43 -8.42 32.13
N ALA A 133 -45.30 -7.15 32.52
CA ALA A 133 -46.16 -6.53 33.52
C ALA A 133 -47.53 -6.16 32.93
N GLN A 134 -47.54 -5.60 31.71
CA GLN A 134 -48.77 -5.12 31.07
C GLN A 134 -49.60 -6.20 30.39
N ILE A 135 -49.02 -7.38 30.10
CA ILE A 135 -49.69 -8.41 29.31
C ILE A 135 -50.94 -8.93 30.02
N GLU A 136 -50.92 -9.08 31.34
CA GLU A 136 -52.08 -9.55 32.12
C GLU A 136 -53.25 -8.56 32.01
N ASP A 137 -53.00 -7.26 32.20
CA ASP A 137 -54.02 -6.22 32.02
C ASP A 137 -54.57 -6.20 30.57
N THR A 138 -53.71 -6.53 29.59
CA THR A 138 -54.12 -6.60 28.18
C THR A 138 -54.95 -7.86 27.90
N PHE A 139 -54.76 -8.95 28.64
CA PHE A 139 -55.62 -10.13 28.56
C PHE A 139 -57.04 -9.85 29.11
N ASP A 140 -57.17 -8.97 30.10
CA ASP A 140 -58.45 -8.59 30.68
C ASP A 140 -59.32 -7.75 29.71
N SER A 141 -58.69 -6.97 28.81
CA SER A 141 -59.40 -6.21 27.79
C SER A 141 -59.97 -7.08 26.65
N LYS A 142 -59.55 -8.35 26.54
CA LYS A 142 -59.91 -9.32 25.49
C LYS A 142 -59.65 -8.85 24.05
N ASP A 143 -58.83 -7.82 23.84
CA ASP A 143 -58.40 -7.40 22.50
C ASP A 143 -57.32 -8.35 21.99
N THR A 144 -57.73 -9.30 21.17
CA THR A 144 -56.88 -10.39 20.67
C THR A 144 -55.77 -9.89 19.75
N VAL A 145 -55.95 -8.76 19.07
CA VAL A 145 -54.92 -8.16 18.20
C VAL A 145 -53.84 -7.48 19.02
N GLN A 146 -54.22 -6.74 20.08
CA GLN A 146 -53.25 -6.13 20.99
C GLN A 146 -52.45 -7.18 21.76
N ILE A 147 -53.10 -8.25 22.24
CA ILE A 147 -52.43 -9.37 22.91
C ILE A 147 -51.42 -10.03 21.97
N ALA A 148 -51.82 -10.37 20.74
CA ALA A 148 -50.92 -10.96 19.75
C ALA A 148 -49.70 -10.05 19.45
N THR A 149 -49.92 -8.74 19.32
CA THR A 149 -48.85 -7.77 19.07
C THR A 149 -47.85 -7.71 20.22
N LYS A 150 -48.32 -7.70 21.47
CA LYS A 150 -47.46 -7.73 22.65
C LYS A 150 -46.69 -9.05 22.78
N LEU A 151 -47.31 -10.19 22.47
CA LEU A 151 -46.62 -11.49 22.46
C LEU A 151 -45.53 -11.58 21.40
N ILE A 152 -45.76 -11.01 20.21
CA ILE A 152 -44.74 -10.92 19.16
C ILE A 152 -43.58 -10.03 19.62
N ALA A 153 -43.86 -8.89 20.24
CA ALA A 153 -42.82 -8.02 20.80
C ALA A 153 -42.01 -8.75 21.89
N MET A 154 -42.68 -9.45 22.83
CA MET A 154 -42.02 -10.29 23.84
C MET A 154 -41.17 -11.41 23.22
N GLN A 155 -41.62 -12.02 22.11
CA GLN A 155 -40.86 -13.03 21.39
C GLN A 155 -39.61 -12.44 20.72
N GLN A 156 -39.72 -11.25 20.14
CA GLN A 156 -38.57 -10.51 19.61
C GLN A 156 -37.58 -10.19 20.71
N SER A 157 -38.07 -9.87 21.91
CA SER A 157 -37.24 -9.63 23.08
C SER A 157 -36.38 -10.83 23.45
N LEU A 158 -37.02 -12.00 23.52
CA LEU A 158 -36.33 -13.23 23.87
C LEU A 158 -35.27 -13.64 22.85
N LYS A 159 -35.43 -13.28 21.58
CA LYS A 159 -34.44 -13.61 20.54
C LYS A 159 -33.07 -12.97 20.79
N ILE A 160 -33.02 -11.83 21.49
CA ILE A 160 -31.79 -11.11 21.83
C ILE A 160 -31.25 -11.58 23.20
N LEU A 161 -32.12 -12.06 24.09
CA LEU A 161 -31.83 -12.44 25.48
C LEU A 161 -31.45 -13.92 25.67
N THR A 162 -30.85 -14.56 24.66
CA THR A 162 -30.56 -16.01 24.69
C THR A 162 -29.55 -16.42 25.76
N ASP A 163 -28.66 -15.50 26.15
CA ASP A 163 -27.52 -15.79 27.04
C ASP A 163 -27.82 -15.46 28.51
N VAL A 164 -29.08 -15.22 28.87
CA VAL A 164 -29.50 -14.91 30.25
C VAL A 164 -29.87 -16.21 30.98
N PRO A 165 -29.45 -16.40 32.26
CA PRO A 165 -29.71 -17.65 32.99
C PRO A 165 -31.19 -18.01 33.16
N ASP A 166 -32.09 -17.03 33.06
CA ASP A 166 -33.55 -17.21 33.19
C ASP A 166 -34.26 -17.41 31.84
N TYR A 167 -33.51 -17.56 30.74
CA TYR A 167 -34.06 -17.67 29.38
C TYR A 167 -35.10 -18.80 29.25
N ALA A 168 -34.81 -19.97 29.81
CA ALA A 168 -35.71 -21.14 29.75
C ALA A 168 -37.06 -20.85 30.42
N ASP A 169 -37.05 -20.16 31.57
CA ASP A 169 -38.27 -19.80 32.30
C ASP A 169 -39.09 -18.75 31.53
N ARG A 170 -38.43 -17.78 30.90
CA ARG A 170 -39.08 -16.77 30.06
C ARG A 170 -39.73 -17.38 28.83
N VAL A 171 -39.07 -18.33 28.16
CA VAL A 171 -39.65 -19.10 27.04
C VAL A 171 -40.88 -19.86 27.48
N LYS A 172 -40.82 -20.57 28.61
CA LYS A 172 -41.97 -21.29 29.16
C LYS A 172 -43.15 -20.35 29.47
N ARG A 173 -42.87 -19.16 30.00
CA ARG A 173 -43.90 -18.14 30.25
C ARG A 173 -44.53 -17.66 28.94
N LEU A 174 -43.73 -17.37 27.92
CA LEU A 174 -44.25 -16.96 26.61
C LEU A 174 -45.15 -18.02 25.99
N GLU A 175 -44.74 -19.29 26.02
CA GLU A 175 -45.55 -20.41 25.50
C GLU A 175 -46.87 -20.55 26.27
N THR A 176 -46.86 -20.35 27.60
CA THR A 176 -48.09 -20.35 28.40
C THR A 176 -49.04 -19.22 27.96
N LEU A 177 -48.53 -18.02 27.70
CA LEU A 177 -49.34 -16.89 27.24
C LEU A 177 -49.86 -17.09 25.81
N LYS A 178 -49.06 -17.69 24.92
CA LYS A 178 -49.51 -18.08 23.56
C LYS A 178 -50.66 -19.09 23.62
N ASN A 179 -50.52 -20.14 24.45
CA ASN A 179 -51.57 -21.14 24.64
C ASN A 179 -52.86 -20.52 25.20
N ARG A 180 -52.75 -19.52 26.09
CA ARG A 180 -53.90 -18.77 26.61
C ARG A 180 -54.58 -17.93 25.52
N LEU A 181 -53.82 -17.27 24.65
CA LEU A 181 -54.37 -16.56 23.49
C LEU A 181 -55.06 -17.52 22.53
N GLU A 182 -54.46 -18.69 22.25
CA GLU A 182 -55.05 -19.73 21.41
C GLU A 182 -56.40 -20.16 21.98
N ALA A 183 -56.48 -20.48 23.28
CA ALA A 183 -57.73 -20.85 23.95
C ALA A 183 -58.80 -19.75 23.93
N LEU A 184 -58.42 -18.46 23.93
CA LEU A 184 -59.36 -17.34 23.75
C LEU A 184 -59.89 -17.23 22.32
N MET A 185 -59.06 -17.59 21.34
CA MET A 185 -59.40 -17.52 19.92
C MET A 185 -60.15 -18.77 19.44
N SER A 186 -59.89 -19.96 19.99
CA SER A 186 -60.52 -21.21 19.54
C SER A 186 -62.05 -21.14 19.50
N PRO A 187 -62.76 -20.64 20.54
CA PRO A 187 -64.22 -20.53 20.50
C PRO A 187 -64.71 -19.53 19.46
N THR A 188 -64.01 -18.40 19.28
CA THR A 188 -64.35 -17.38 18.28
C THR A 188 -64.15 -17.90 16.86
N VAL A 189 -63.07 -18.64 16.61
CA VAL A 189 -62.78 -19.27 15.33
C VAL A 189 -63.78 -20.38 15.03
N VAL A 190 -64.07 -21.27 16.00
CA VAL A 190 -65.09 -22.31 15.86
C VAL A 190 -66.48 -21.71 15.63
N ALA A 191 -66.83 -20.63 16.33
CA ALA A 191 -68.10 -19.92 16.11
C ALA A 191 -68.15 -19.22 14.74
N ALA A 192 -67.03 -18.68 14.25
CA ALA A 192 -66.94 -18.11 12.91
C ALA A 192 -67.09 -19.18 11.82
N PHE A 193 -66.41 -20.33 11.98
CA PHE A 193 -66.57 -21.48 11.09
C PHE A 193 -68.00 -22.02 11.12
N ASN A 194 -68.60 -22.24 12.29
CA ASN A 194 -69.99 -22.68 12.40
C ASN A 194 -71.00 -21.66 11.83
N ARG A 195 -70.67 -20.37 11.78
CA ARG A 195 -71.50 -19.35 11.12
C ARG A 195 -71.31 -19.32 9.60
N GLN A 196 -70.12 -19.67 9.11
CA GLN A 196 -69.84 -19.85 7.68
C GLN A 196 -70.36 -21.19 7.13
N ASP A 197 -70.50 -22.20 7.99
CA ASP A 197 -71.03 -23.53 7.65
C ASP A 197 -72.58 -23.56 7.56
N VAL A 198 -73.27 -22.47 7.92
CA VAL A 198 -74.71 -22.28 7.65
C VAL A 198 -74.95 -21.69 6.24
N GLY A 199 -73.90 -21.60 5.41
CA GLY A 199 -73.94 -21.06 4.06
C GLY A 199 -73.78 -22.08 2.92
N MET A 200 -74.00 -23.37 3.17
CA MET A 200 -74.11 -24.36 2.09
C MET A 200 -75.01 -25.53 2.50
N ASP A 201 -76.33 -25.31 2.49
CA ASP A 201 -77.28 -26.34 2.06
C ASP A 201 -78.66 -25.70 1.78
N ILE A 202 -79.05 -25.81 0.50
CA ILE A 202 -80.35 -25.52 -0.16
C ILE A 202 -80.62 -24.06 -0.56
#